data_AF-A0A290Z075-F1
#
_entry.id   AF-A0A290Z075-F1
#
_cell.length_a   1.000
_cell.length_b   1.000
_cell.length_c   1.000
_cell.angle_alpha   90.00
_cell.angle_beta   90.00
_cell.angle_gamma   90.00
#
_symmetry.space_group_name_H-M   'P 1'
#
loop_
_entity.id
_entity.type
_entity.pdbx_description
1 polymer ?
#
loop_
_entity_poly.entity_id
_entity_poly.type
_entity_poly.pdbx_seq_one_letter_code
_entity_poly.pdbx_strand_id
1 'polypeptide(L)'
;MFGSASPELRVPYRAWHFPPDVVRNSGELVFSANALADVLFTTGRAPGDRWSHGSASVYEWLHRVALVPAYLRCGDQAELLRSKLATTLDPSEKGALSYSIGQAMTAIFCEQMLGVRDLMHVDRYMHQNRISFAGPKRPDLFGENPDGWVIAEAKGSSGELNRETARKLVIQKRSVRSINGHPPKLALGCIAHHPRPSKRLVLKAYDPEEENEDAVDLSIDRDRYVFAYHLPFVRAIELGDAGERLGIATATFANLGLEVGLARPLLQQLREAEETGQLRGLAERTIRYRDQGFGEDGGRFVGGRFIRTTWNRDLTLDDRDG
;
A
#
# COMPACT_ATOMS: atom_id res chain seq x y z
N MET A 1 6.48 -22.41 8.82
CA MET A 1 5.63 -22.26 10.03
C MET A 1 5.50 -20.78 10.34
N PHE A 2 4.29 -20.20 10.27
CA PHE A 2 4.03 -18.78 10.55
C PHE A 2 4.07 -18.53 12.07
N GLY A 3 5.27 -18.50 12.65
CA GLY A 3 5.45 -18.40 14.11
C GLY A 3 6.68 -17.60 14.58
N SER A 4 7.61 -17.26 13.70
CA SER A 4 8.71 -16.36 14.03
C SER A 4 8.30 -14.90 13.85
N ALA A 5 8.71 -14.01 14.76
CA ALA A 5 8.49 -12.57 14.61
C ALA A 5 9.12 -12.10 13.29
N SER A 6 8.32 -11.44 12.45
CA SER A 6 8.84 -10.85 11.20
C SER A 6 9.87 -9.78 11.52
N PRO A 7 10.98 -9.66 10.76
CA PRO A 7 11.98 -8.65 11.02
C PRO A 7 11.34 -7.27 10.95
N GLU A 8 11.77 -6.42 11.87
CA GLU A 8 11.48 -4.99 11.83
C GLU A 8 12.37 -4.34 10.75
N LEU A 9 11.80 -3.41 10.01
CA LEU A 9 12.42 -2.65 8.94
C LEU A 9 12.29 -1.17 9.26
N ARG A 10 13.35 -0.41 8.98
CA ARG A 10 13.52 1.00 9.31
C ARG A 10 13.87 1.79 8.06
N VAL A 11 13.09 2.84 7.80
CA VAL A 11 13.30 3.78 6.69
C VAL A 11 13.24 5.21 7.23
N PRO A 12 14.36 5.95 7.23
CA PRO A 12 14.32 7.35 7.64
C PRO A 12 13.55 8.17 6.63
N TYR A 13 12.81 9.15 7.13
CA TYR A 13 12.08 10.11 6.30
C TYR A 13 12.44 11.56 6.63
N ARG A 14 12.24 12.43 5.65
CA ARG A 14 12.18 13.88 5.83
C ARG A 14 10.90 14.42 5.21
N ALA A 15 10.27 15.37 5.89
CA ALA A 15 9.01 15.96 5.52
C ALA A 15 9.15 17.50 5.43
N TRP A 16 8.48 18.11 4.45
CA TRP A 16 8.49 19.55 4.24
C TRP A 16 7.09 20.05 3.87
N HIS A 17 6.79 21.31 4.22
CA HIS A 17 5.55 22.02 3.87
C HIS A 17 4.25 21.45 4.44
N PHE A 18 4.34 20.44 5.31
CA PHE A 18 3.17 19.99 6.08
C PHE A 18 2.74 21.07 7.07
N PRO A 19 1.43 21.18 7.37
CA PRO A 19 0.96 22.06 8.42
C PRO A 19 1.64 21.72 9.77
N PRO A 20 1.81 22.72 10.66
CA PRO A 20 2.39 22.49 11.98
C PRO A 20 1.70 21.33 12.71
N ASP A 21 2.49 20.53 13.40
CA ASP A 21 2.04 19.39 14.21
C ASP A 21 1.35 18.23 13.47
N VAL A 22 1.24 18.27 12.14
CA VAL A 22 0.71 17.15 11.34
C VAL A 22 1.78 16.08 11.12
N VAL A 23 2.97 16.47 10.63
CA VAL A 23 4.11 15.56 10.43
C VAL A 23 5.38 16.23 10.91
N ARG A 24 6.20 15.50 11.68
CA ARG A 24 7.54 15.96 12.06
C ARG A 24 8.43 16.09 10.83
N ASN A 25 9.28 17.13 10.77
CA ASN A 25 10.18 17.38 9.63
C ASN A 25 11.17 16.24 9.33
N SER A 26 11.44 15.36 10.30
CA SER A 26 12.20 14.14 10.09
C SER A 26 11.83 13.09 11.13
N GLY A 27 12.00 11.83 10.77
CA GLY A 27 11.82 10.70 11.66
C GLY A 27 12.19 9.40 10.98
N GLU A 28 11.65 8.30 11.49
CA GLU A 28 11.85 6.97 10.95
C GLU A 28 10.51 6.24 10.87
N LEU A 29 10.26 5.61 9.72
CA LEU A 29 9.18 4.66 9.56
C LEU A 29 9.67 3.31 10.07
N VAL A 30 8.89 2.70 10.95
CA VAL A 30 9.21 1.40 11.56
C VAL A 30 8.06 0.45 11.24
N PHE A 31 8.34 -0.62 10.50
CA PHE A 31 7.32 -1.55 10.02
C PHE A 31 7.88 -2.97 9.87
N SER A 32 7.00 -3.96 9.72
CA SER A 32 7.42 -5.35 9.52
C SER A 32 7.39 -5.76 8.05
N ALA A 33 8.03 -6.89 7.72
CA ALA A 33 7.86 -7.54 6.41
C ALA A 33 6.38 -7.82 6.06
N ASN A 34 5.55 -8.12 7.06
CA ASN A 34 4.12 -8.33 6.90
C ASN A 34 3.40 -7.04 6.46
N ALA A 35 3.72 -5.91 7.10
CA ALA A 35 3.19 -4.61 6.73
C ALA A 35 3.63 -4.20 5.31
N LEU A 36 4.88 -4.48 4.95
CA LEU A 36 5.37 -4.23 3.59
C LEU A 36 4.64 -5.08 2.55
N ALA A 37 4.41 -6.36 2.83
CA ALA A 37 3.61 -7.23 1.98
C ALA A 37 2.16 -6.74 1.85
N ASP A 38 1.55 -6.28 2.95
CA ASP A 38 0.20 -5.73 2.99
C ASP A 38 0.02 -4.51 2.09
N VAL A 39 0.94 -3.55 2.15
CA VAL A 39 0.86 -2.36 1.29
C VAL A 39 1.17 -2.69 -0.16
N LEU A 40 2.09 -3.63 -0.45
CA LEU A 40 2.36 -4.06 -1.84
C LEU A 40 1.18 -4.81 -2.46
N PHE A 41 0.47 -5.58 -1.63
CA PHE A 41 -0.79 -6.24 -1.99
C PHE A 41 -1.89 -5.22 -2.31
N THR A 42 -2.01 -4.16 -1.51
CA THR A 42 -3.13 -3.20 -1.60
C THR A 42 -2.89 -1.96 -2.46
N THR A 43 -1.65 -1.63 -2.86
CA THR A 43 -1.34 -0.44 -3.67
C THR A 43 -1.28 -0.69 -5.19
N GLY A 44 -1.51 -1.93 -5.65
CA GLY A 44 -1.46 -2.26 -7.08
C GLY A 44 -2.60 -1.63 -7.90
N ARG A 45 -2.46 -1.55 -9.22
CA ARG A 45 -3.50 -0.90 -10.05
C ARG A 45 -4.81 -1.68 -10.08
N ALA A 46 -4.77 -3.01 -10.02
CA ALA A 46 -5.97 -3.84 -10.15
C ALA A 46 -5.88 -5.25 -9.52
N PRO A 47 -5.26 -5.45 -8.34
CA PRO A 47 -5.26 -6.76 -7.71
C PRO A 47 -6.71 -7.24 -7.54
N GLY A 48 -6.99 -8.45 -7.99
CA GLY A 48 -8.30 -9.07 -7.85
C GLY A 48 -9.41 -8.63 -8.82
N ASP A 49 -9.14 -7.89 -9.91
CA ASP A 49 -10.13 -7.70 -10.99
C ASP A 49 -10.35 -8.99 -11.80
N ARG A 50 -11.10 -9.93 -11.21
CA ARG A 50 -11.50 -11.19 -11.86
C ARG A 50 -12.44 -10.96 -13.04
N TRP A 51 -13.23 -9.89 -13.03
CA TRP A 51 -14.21 -9.65 -14.09
C TRP A 51 -13.53 -9.39 -15.43
N SER A 52 -12.40 -8.68 -15.40
CA SER A 52 -11.61 -8.40 -16.60
C SER A 52 -10.53 -9.45 -16.87
N HIS A 53 -9.96 -10.08 -15.84
CA HIS A 53 -8.70 -10.83 -15.97
C HIS A 53 -8.64 -12.21 -15.27
N GLY A 54 -9.71 -12.68 -14.64
CA GLY A 54 -9.75 -14.01 -14.01
C GLY A 54 -8.62 -14.26 -13.01
N SER A 55 -7.99 -15.44 -13.05
CA SER A 55 -6.87 -15.82 -12.18
C SER A 55 -5.59 -14.99 -12.39
N ALA A 56 -5.43 -14.31 -13.54
CA ALA A 56 -4.28 -13.43 -13.79
C ALA A 56 -4.19 -12.28 -12.79
N SER A 57 -5.35 -11.80 -12.30
CA SER A 57 -5.42 -10.79 -11.25
C SER A 57 -4.80 -11.23 -9.91
N VAL A 58 -4.66 -12.54 -9.69
CA VAL A 58 -3.99 -13.09 -8.51
C VAL A 58 -2.48 -13.16 -8.72
N TYR A 59 -2.03 -13.56 -9.90
CA TYR A 59 -0.60 -13.55 -10.21
C TYR A 59 0.00 -12.13 -10.19
N GLU A 60 -0.78 -11.09 -10.49
CA GLU A 60 -0.34 -9.69 -10.40
C GLU A 60 0.06 -9.33 -8.96
N TRP A 61 -0.83 -9.51 -7.98
CA TRP A 61 -0.47 -9.17 -6.60
C TRP A 61 0.59 -10.12 -6.04
N LEU A 62 0.56 -11.41 -6.39
CA LEU A 62 1.60 -12.38 -6.00
C LEU A 62 2.98 -11.93 -6.49
N HIS A 63 3.06 -11.45 -7.75
CA HIS A 63 4.27 -10.86 -8.30
C HIS A 63 4.72 -9.63 -7.50
N ARG A 64 3.81 -8.72 -7.16
CA ARG A 64 4.15 -7.50 -6.39
C ARG A 64 4.68 -7.81 -4.99
N VAL A 65 4.06 -8.75 -4.27
CA VAL A 65 4.52 -9.11 -2.92
C VAL A 65 5.82 -9.92 -2.96
N ALA A 66 6.02 -10.74 -4.00
CA ALA A 66 7.26 -11.49 -4.21
C ALA A 66 8.49 -10.60 -4.47
N LEU A 67 8.29 -9.32 -4.78
CA LEU A 67 9.39 -8.34 -4.86
C LEU A 67 10.17 -8.24 -3.54
N VAL A 68 9.51 -8.46 -2.40
CA VAL A 68 10.14 -8.35 -1.06
C VAL A 68 11.23 -9.40 -0.87
N PRO A 69 10.94 -10.72 -0.88
CA PRO A 69 11.98 -11.74 -0.69
C PRO A 69 13.00 -11.76 -1.83
N ALA A 70 12.61 -11.38 -3.05
CA ALA A 70 13.52 -11.35 -4.20
C ALA A 70 14.55 -10.22 -4.14
N TYR A 71 14.11 -9.00 -3.84
CA TYR A 71 14.89 -7.79 -4.13
C TYR A 71 15.28 -6.94 -2.91
N LEU A 72 14.76 -7.26 -1.72
CA LEU A 72 14.99 -6.47 -0.52
C LEU A 72 15.72 -7.27 0.56
N ARG A 73 16.49 -6.57 1.38
CA ARG A 73 17.18 -7.13 2.54
C ARG A 73 17.00 -6.24 3.76
N CYS A 74 17.07 -6.87 4.93
CA CYS A 74 17.16 -6.22 6.22
C CYS A 74 18.63 -6.12 6.61
N GLY A 75 19.14 -4.89 6.70
CA GLY A 75 20.49 -4.62 7.20
C GLY A 75 20.60 -4.89 8.71
N ASP A 76 21.82 -4.85 9.24
CA ASP A 76 22.09 -5.16 10.66
C ASP A 76 21.43 -4.15 11.61
N GLN A 77 21.18 -2.94 11.13
CA GLN A 77 20.45 -1.87 11.84
C GLN A 77 18.96 -1.82 11.45
N ALA A 78 18.39 -2.95 10.99
CA ALA A 78 17.04 -3.03 10.44
C ALA A 78 16.81 -2.13 9.20
N GLU A 79 17.86 -1.67 8.54
CA GLU A 79 17.77 -0.84 7.34
C GLU A 79 17.14 -1.62 6.17
N LEU A 80 16.25 -0.99 5.41
CA LEU A 80 15.77 -1.58 4.16
C LEU A 80 16.79 -1.37 3.04
N LEU A 81 17.40 -2.44 2.56
CA LEU A 81 18.45 -2.47 1.55
C LEU A 81 17.98 -3.19 0.27
N ARG A 82 18.73 -3.03 -0.82
CA ARG A 82 18.62 -3.88 -2.01
C ARG A 82 19.39 -5.19 -1.83
N SER A 83 18.87 -6.29 -2.37
CA SER A 83 19.64 -7.52 -2.57
C SER A 83 20.62 -7.35 -3.74
N LYS A 84 21.63 -8.22 -3.84
CA LYS A 84 22.49 -8.29 -5.03
C LYS A 84 21.72 -8.59 -6.31
N LEU A 85 20.65 -9.38 -6.25
CA LEU A 85 19.80 -9.59 -7.43
C LEU A 85 19.17 -8.28 -7.91
N ALA A 86 18.76 -7.41 -6.98
CA ALA A 86 18.20 -6.10 -7.33
C ALA A 86 19.24 -5.15 -7.96
N THR A 87 20.53 -5.30 -7.64
CA THR A 87 21.59 -4.47 -8.22
C THR A 87 21.93 -4.88 -9.65
N THR A 88 21.68 -6.14 -10.03
CA THR A 88 21.93 -6.67 -11.39
C THR A 88 20.80 -6.43 -12.38
N LEU A 89 19.61 -6.01 -11.93
CA LEU A 89 18.46 -5.70 -12.79
C LEU A 89 18.79 -4.66 -13.86
N ASP A 90 18.17 -4.76 -15.03
CA ASP A 90 18.28 -3.74 -16.08
C ASP A 90 17.55 -2.42 -15.68
N PRO A 91 17.76 -1.30 -16.38
CA PRO A 91 17.15 -0.02 -16.03
C PRO A 91 15.61 -0.03 -15.95
N SER A 92 14.94 -0.78 -16.82
CA SER A 92 13.48 -0.88 -16.87
C SER A 92 12.95 -1.69 -15.69
N GLU A 93 13.60 -2.83 -15.40
CA GLU A 93 13.28 -3.66 -14.23
C GLU A 93 13.52 -2.90 -12.92
N LYS A 94 14.63 -2.18 -12.81
CA LYS A 94 14.90 -1.29 -11.68
C LYS A 94 13.83 -0.22 -11.54
N GLY A 95 13.34 0.32 -12.66
CA GLY A 95 12.24 1.27 -12.71
C GLY A 95 10.96 0.68 -12.11
N ALA A 96 10.55 -0.50 -12.56
CA ALA A 96 9.36 -1.20 -12.08
C ALA A 96 9.44 -1.56 -10.58
N LEU A 97 10.60 -2.06 -10.13
CA LEU A 97 10.86 -2.31 -8.70
C LEU A 97 10.75 -1.02 -7.89
N SER A 98 11.42 0.05 -8.34
CA SER A 98 11.42 1.33 -7.64
C SER A 98 10.00 1.90 -7.55
N TYR A 99 9.22 1.86 -8.63
CA TYR A 99 7.83 2.29 -8.64
C TYR A 99 6.99 1.58 -7.57
N SER A 100 7.07 0.26 -7.50
CA SER A 100 6.31 -0.53 -6.52
C SER A 100 6.74 -0.23 -5.08
N ILE A 101 8.05 -0.09 -4.82
CA ILE A 101 8.56 0.31 -3.51
C ILE A 101 8.16 1.74 -3.15
N GLY A 102 8.13 2.66 -4.13
CA GLY A 102 7.66 4.03 -3.95
C GLY A 102 6.23 4.06 -3.42
N GLN A 103 5.31 3.33 -4.08
CA GLN A 103 3.91 3.23 -3.64
C GLN A 103 3.78 2.61 -2.25
N ALA A 104 4.51 1.53 -1.98
CA ALA A 104 4.52 0.88 -0.67
C ALA A 104 4.98 1.83 0.45
N MET A 105 6.07 2.58 0.23
CA MET A 105 6.58 3.54 1.23
C MET A 105 5.64 4.71 1.44
N THR A 106 4.98 5.20 0.37
CA THR A 106 3.94 6.22 0.50
C THR A 106 2.77 5.72 1.34
N ALA A 107 2.32 4.49 1.11
CA ALA A 107 1.25 3.89 1.91
C ALA A 107 1.62 3.75 3.38
N ILE A 108 2.81 3.23 3.69
CA ILE A 108 3.31 3.12 5.07
C ILE A 108 3.41 4.51 5.72
N PHE A 109 3.90 5.52 5.00
CA PHE A 109 3.98 6.89 5.50
C PHE A 109 2.59 7.46 5.81
N CYS A 110 1.63 7.34 4.89
CA CYS A 110 0.26 7.82 5.09
C CYS A 110 -0.44 7.09 6.24
N GLU A 111 -0.20 5.79 6.40
CA GLU A 111 -0.75 5.02 7.52
C GLU A 111 -0.17 5.50 8.86
N GLN A 112 1.16 5.56 8.99
CA GLN A 112 1.81 5.84 10.26
C GLN A 112 1.74 7.31 10.66
N MET A 113 1.86 8.24 9.70
CA MET A 113 1.94 9.67 9.99
C MET A 113 0.58 10.36 9.89
N LEU A 114 -0.32 9.86 9.04
CA LEU A 114 -1.59 10.53 8.72
C LEU A 114 -2.82 9.69 9.10
N GLY A 115 -2.64 8.46 9.60
CA GLY A 115 -3.74 7.59 10.01
C GLY A 115 -4.61 7.08 8.86
N VAL A 116 -4.10 7.11 7.62
CA VAL A 116 -4.83 6.62 6.43
C VAL A 116 -4.68 5.11 6.32
N ARG A 117 -5.73 4.36 6.68
CA ARG A 117 -5.65 2.89 6.81
C ARG A 117 -5.90 2.12 5.51
N ASP A 118 -6.65 2.69 4.58
CA ASP A 118 -7.09 2.00 3.35
C ASP A 118 -6.58 2.69 2.08
N LEU A 119 -5.33 3.17 2.09
CA LEU A 119 -4.76 3.90 0.95
C LEU A 119 -4.76 3.02 -0.32
N MET A 120 -5.46 3.47 -1.36
CA MET A 120 -5.71 2.71 -2.57
C MET A 120 -5.24 3.46 -3.81
N HIS A 121 -4.85 2.72 -4.84
CA HIS A 121 -4.61 3.31 -6.15
C HIS A 121 -5.89 3.87 -6.77
N VAL A 122 -5.87 5.12 -7.24
CA VAL A 122 -7.05 5.80 -7.81
C VAL A 122 -7.65 5.01 -8.95
N ASP A 123 -6.81 4.59 -9.91
CA ASP A 123 -7.26 3.76 -11.04
C ASP A 123 -8.03 2.50 -10.62
N ARG A 124 -7.72 1.87 -9.47
CA ARG A 124 -8.48 0.68 -9.02
C ARG A 124 -9.94 1.02 -8.80
N TYR A 125 -10.19 2.06 -8.02
CA TYR A 125 -11.55 2.51 -7.73
C TYR A 125 -12.26 2.94 -9.02
N MET A 126 -11.56 3.64 -9.91
CA MET A 126 -12.14 4.15 -11.15
C MET A 126 -12.55 3.04 -12.11
N HIS A 127 -11.67 2.05 -12.35
CA HIS A 127 -11.97 0.91 -13.22
C HIS A 127 -13.16 0.10 -12.70
N GLN A 128 -13.17 -0.22 -11.41
CA GLN A 128 -14.25 -1.00 -10.80
C GLN A 128 -15.59 -0.28 -10.80
N ASN A 129 -15.58 1.05 -10.69
CA ASN A 129 -16.81 1.85 -10.68
C ASN A 129 -17.15 2.49 -12.04
N ARG A 130 -16.37 2.18 -13.09
CA ARG A 130 -16.51 2.72 -14.45
C ARG A 130 -16.53 4.25 -14.49
N ILE A 131 -15.74 4.88 -13.62
CA ILE A 131 -15.64 6.34 -13.53
C ILE A 131 -14.52 6.79 -14.46
N SER A 132 -14.79 7.81 -15.28
CA SER A 132 -13.81 8.44 -16.17
C SER A 132 -13.33 9.76 -15.59
N PHE A 133 -12.02 10.00 -15.70
CA PHE A 133 -11.41 11.26 -15.28
C PHE A 133 -11.54 12.30 -16.40
N ALA A 134 -12.03 13.49 -16.09
CA ALA A 134 -11.94 14.64 -16.98
C ALA A 134 -10.56 15.30 -16.80
N GLY A 135 -9.52 14.76 -17.44
CA GLY A 135 -8.17 15.36 -17.42
C GLY A 135 -7.01 14.38 -17.60
N PRO A 136 -5.82 14.86 -18.00
CA PRO A 136 -4.67 14.02 -18.33
C PRO A 136 -3.84 13.56 -17.12
N LYS A 137 -4.01 14.17 -15.93
CA LYS A 137 -3.21 13.89 -14.73
C LYS A 137 -4.09 13.40 -13.59
N ARG A 138 -3.72 12.26 -13.01
CA ARG A 138 -4.43 11.61 -11.91
C ARG A 138 -3.43 11.39 -10.78
N PRO A 139 -3.84 11.52 -9.51
CA PRO A 139 -2.97 11.11 -8.42
C PRO A 139 -2.82 9.60 -8.42
N ASP A 140 -1.68 9.11 -7.95
CA ASP A 140 -1.47 7.66 -7.80
C ASP A 140 -2.44 7.06 -6.77
N LEU A 141 -2.47 7.62 -5.57
CA LEU A 141 -3.10 7.02 -4.39
C LEU A 141 -4.07 7.98 -3.70
N PHE A 142 -5.09 7.43 -3.04
CA PHE A 142 -6.02 8.17 -2.20
C PHE A 142 -6.59 7.29 -1.08
N GLY A 143 -6.97 7.92 0.02
CA GLY A 143 -7.65 7.23 1.10
C GLY A 143 -8.18 8.18 2.17
N GLU A 144 -9.01 7.65 3.05
CA GLU A 144 -9.67 8.45 4.08
C GLU A 144 -9.02 8.24 5.45
N ASN A 145 -8.84 9.33 6.19
CA ASN A 145 -8.57 9.32 7.63
C ASN A 145 -9.74 9.99 8.39
N PRO A 146 -9.75 10.02 9.74
CA PRO A 146 -10.84 10.63 10.50
C PRO A 146 -11.08 12.12 10.19
N ASP A 147 -10.07 12.84 9.71
CA ASP A 147 -10.12 14.28 9.39
C ASP A 147 -10.50 14.57 7.92
N GLY A 148 -10.57 13.54 7.07
CA GLY A 148 -10.97 13.64 5.68
C GLY A 148 -10.10 12.85 4.70
N TRP A 149 -10.23 13.18 3.42
CA TRP A 149 -9.52 12.50 2.35
C TRP A 149 -8.08 12.98 2.23
N VAL A 150 -7.16 12.04 2.06
CA VAL A 150 -5.75 12.27 1.76
C VAL A 150 -5.45 11.75 0.36
N ILE A 151 -4.70 12.54 -0.39
CA ILE A 151 -4.26 12.20 -1.74
C ILE A 151 -2.74 12.13 -1.73
N ALA A 152 -2.18 11.08 -2.34
CA ALA A 152 -0.74 10.89 -2.35
C ALA A 152 -0.23 10.51 -3.74
N GLU A 153 0.79 11.24 -4.20
CA GLU A 153 1.59 10.87 -5.36
C GLU A 153 2.82 10.07 -4.88
N ALA A 154 3.16 8.99 -5.56
CA ALA A 154 4.22 8.08 -5.14
C ALA A 154 5.28 7.92 -6.22
N LYS A 155 6.54 8.23 -5.89
CA LYS A 155 7.67 7.93 -6.77
C LYS A 155 8.72 7.06 -6.12
N GLY A 156 9.19 6.10 -6.89
CA GLY A 156 10.44 5.41 -6.65
C GLY A 156 11.54 5.95 -7.56
N SER A 157 12.74 6.10 -7.03
CA SER A 157 13.93 6.33 -7.85
C SER A 157 14.90 5.17 -7.75
N SER A 158 15.38 4.71 -8.91
CA SER A 158 16.40 3.68 -9.02
C SER A 158 17.81 4.19 -8.69
N GLY A 159 18.03 5.52 -8.74
CA GLY A 159 19.31 6.19 -8.46
C GLY A 159 19.18 7.49 -7.66
N GLU A 160 20.24 8.30 -7.64
CA GLU A 160 20.28 9.57 -6.91
C GLU A 160 19.16 10.52 -7.35
N LEU A 161 18.56 11.20 -6.38
CA LEU A 161 17.54 12.22 -6.62
C LEU A 161 18.17 13.42 -7.35
N ASN A 162 17.93 13.53 -8.65
CA ASN A 162 18.23 14.77 -9.35
C ASN A 162 17.23 15.88 -8.91
N ARG A 163 17.69 17.14 -8.92
CA ARG A 163 16.87 18.30 -8.50
C ARG A 163 15.58 18.43 -9.30
N GLU A 164 15.57 17.95 -10.53
CA GLU A 164 14.41 17.99 -11.42
C GLU A 164 13.30 17.02 -10.98
N THR A 165 13.63 15.85 -10.44
CA THR A 165 12.66 14.86 -9.92
C THR A 165 11.96 15.39 -8.67
N ALA A 166 12.71 16.03 -7.77
CA ALA A 166 12.15 16.70 -6.59
C ALA A 166 11.23 17.86 -7.01
N ARG A 167 11.65 18.69 -7.98
CA ARG A 167 10.81 19.74 -8.55
C ARG A 167 9.56 19.18 -9.25
N LYS A 168 9.67 18.08 -10.00
CA LYS A 168 8.53 17.44 -10.68
C LYS A 168 7.51 16.84 -9.74
N LEU A 169 7.88 16.48 -8.51
CA LEU A 169 6.90 16.10 -7.48
C LEU A 169 6.16 17.31 -6.93
N VAL A 170 6.88 18.39 -6.63
CA VAL A 170 6.26 19.66 -6.23
C VAL A 170 5.35 20.19 -7.34
N ILE A 171 5.75 19.98 -8.60
CA ILE A 171 4.99 20.34 -9.82
C ILE A 171 3.94 19.27 -10.18
N GLN A 172 3.89 18.11 -9.53
CA GLN A 172 2.73 17.22 -9.59
C GLN A 172 1.71 17.75 -8.58
N LYS A 173 1.11 18.85 -9.02
CA LYS A 173 0.15 19.69 -8.34
C LYS A 173 -1.04 18.87 -7.82
N ARG A 174 -1.76 19.42 -6.84
CA ARG A 174 -3.08 18.96 -6.36
C ARG A 174 -4.02 18.63 -7.53
N SER A 175 -3.94 17.41 -8.05
CA SER A 175 -4.68 16.98 -9.25
C SER A 175 -6.17 16.80 -8.99
N VAL A 176 -6.56 16.85 -7.72
CA VAL A 176 -7.93 16.76 -7.24
C VAL A 176 -8.22 17.98 -6.38
N ARG A 177 -9.22 18.75 -6.80
CA ARG A 177 -9.72 19.95 -6.15
C ARG A 177 -10.63 19.58 -4.99
N SER A 178 -11.54 18.64 -5.21
CA SER A 178 -12.48 18.20 -4.19
C SER A 178 -12.80 16.71 -4.31
N ILE A 179 -13.16 16.11 -3.18
CA ILE A 179 -13.79 14.80 -3.09
C ILE A 179 -15.17 15.01 -2.45
N ASN A 180 -16.23 14.66 -3.17
CA ASN A 180 -17.62 14.89 -2.78
C ASN A 180 -17.90 16.35 -2.39
N GLY A 181 -17.32 17.31 -3.11
CA GLY A 181 -17.51 18.74 -2.87
C GLY A 181 -16.68 19.33 -1.73
N HIS A 182 -15.85 18.53 -1.05
CA HIS A 182 -14.94 19.00 0.00
C HIS A 182 -13.48 18.91 -0.45
N PRO A 183 -12.63 19.92 -0.14
CA PRO A 183 -11.21 19.83 -0.45
C PRO A 183 -10.57 18.66 0.30
N PRO A 184 -9.59 17.95 -0.31
CA PRO A 184 -8.79 16.98 0.41
C PRO A 184 -8.14 17.62 1.64
N LYS A 185 -8.08 16.86 2.74
CA LYS A 185 -7.41 17.29 3.97
C LYS A 185 -5.92 17.53 3.74
N LEU A 186 -5.28 16.66 2.96
CA LEU A 186 -3.87 16.74 2.55
C LEU A 186 -3.72 16.20 1.13
N ALA A 187 -2.76 16.75 0.39
CA ALA A 187 -2.41 16.29 -0.95
C ALA A 187 -0.89 16.29 -1.07
N LEU A 188 -0.27 15.16 -0.75
CA LEU A 188 1.17 15.04 -0.59
C LEU A 188 1.84 14.28 -1.74
N GLY A 189 3.15 14.45 -1.84
CA GLY A 189 4.00 13.67 -2.72
C GLY A 189 5.15 13.02 -1.97
N CYS A 190 5.39 11.74 -2.24
CA CYS A 190 6.43 10.95 -1.59
C CYS A 190 7.45 10.41 -2.60
N ILE A 191 8.74 10.42 -2.21
CA ILE A 191 9.83 9.85 -3.01
C ILE A 191 10.65 8.87 -2.17
N ALA A 192 10.56 7.60 -2.52
CA ALA A 192 11.42 6.54 -1.98
C ALA A 192 12.62 6.35 -2.91
N HIS A 193 13.84 6.39 -2.37
CA HIS A 193 15.03 6.14 -3.17
C HIS A 193 16.18 5.60 -2.33
N HIS A 194 17.08 4.87 -2.98
CA HIS A 194 18.35 4.48 -2.41
C HIS A 194 19.39 5.52 -2.86
N PRO A 195 20.00 6.31 -1.96
CA PRO A 195 20.99 7.33 -2.36
C PRO A 195 22.15 6.72 -3.15
N ARG A 196 22.51 5.47 -2.84
CA ARG A 196 23.43 4.62 -3.63
C ARG A 196 22.92 3.18 -3.57
N PRO A 197 23.29 2.29 -4.52
CA PRO A 197 22.78 0.92 -4.56
C PRO A 197 22.90 0.14 -3.25
N SER A 198 24.02 0.29 -2.54
CA SER A 198 24.31 -0.38 -1.26
C SER A 198 23.89 0.40 -0.01
N LYS A 199 23.21 1.54 -0.16
CA LYS A 199 22.76 2.37 0.96
C LYS A 199 21.28 2.16 1.23
N ARG A 200 20.90 2.27 2.50
CA ARG A 200 19.49 2.21 2.94
C ARG A 200 18.55 3.07 2.10
N LEU A 201 17.34 2.57 1.91
CA LEU A 201 16.22 3.33 1.39
C LEU A 201 15.95 4.54 2.29
N VAL A 202 15.63 5.68 1.69
CA VAL A 202 15.18 6.88 2.41
C VAL A 202 13.93 7.44 1.74
N LEU A 203 13.03 8.01 2.55
CA LEU A 203 11.80 8.64 2.08
C LEU A 203 11.88 10.17 2.19
N LYS A 204 11.32 10.85 1.19
CA LYS A 204 11.08 12.30 1.24
C LYS A 204 9.60 12.56 1.00
N ALA A 205 8.95 13.33 1.87
CA ALA A 205 7.54 13.65 1.78
C ALA A 205 7.34 15.18 1.69
N TYR A 206 6.38 15.62 0.89
CA TYR A 206 6.10 17.03 0.65
C TYR A 206 4.58 17.25 0.60
N ASP A 207 4.06 18.24 1.31
CA ASP A 207 2.67 18.73 1.13
C ASP A 207 2.72 20.08 0.40
N PRO A 208 2.63 20.13 -0.94
CA PRO A 208 2.73 21.38 -1.69
C PRO A 208 1.63 22.38 -1.33
N GLU A 209 2.02 23.67 -1.24
CA GLU A 209 1.12 24.79 -0.91
C GLU A 209 0.28 25.29 -2.11
N GLU A 210 0.69 25.02 -3.36
CA GLU A 210 0.09 25.64 -4.56
C GLU A 210 -1.07 24.83 -5.16
N GLU A 211 -2.14 25.54 -5.52
CA GLU A 211 -3.31 24.98 -6.21
C GLU A 211 -3.02 24.67 -7.69
N ASN A 212 -3.74 23.68 -8.26
CA ASN A 212 -3.70 23.37 -9.67
C ASN A 212 -4.96 23.86 -10.38
N GLU A 213 -4.81 24.69 -11.41
CA GLU A 213 -5.92 25.10 -12.29
C GLU A 213 -6.58 23.91 -13.01
N ASP A 214 -5.83 22.84 -13.28
CA ASP A 214 -6.31 21.60 -13.90
C ASP A 214 -6.82 20.55 -12.89
N ALA A 215 -7.09 20.94 -11.64
CA ALA A 215 -7.57 20.02 -10.61
C ALA A 215 -9.01 19.55 -10.89
N VAL A 216 -9.29 18.26 -10.64
CA VAL A 216 -10.63 17.68 -10.87
C VAL A 216 -11.44 17.50 -9.59
N ASP A 217 -12.75 17.36 -9.71
CA ASP A 217 -13.61 16.91 -8.61
C ASP A 217 -13.86 15.40 -8.71
N LEU A 218 -13.66 14.68 -7.61
CA LEU A 218 -13.95 13.25 -7.50
C LEU A 218 -15.27 13.02 -6.77
N SER A 219 -16.11 12.17 -7.34
CA SER A 219 -17.27 11.61 -6.64
C SER A 219 -16.92 10.21 -6.16
N ILE A 220 -16.79 10.06 -4.84
CA ILE A 220 -16.41 8.80 -4.19
C ILE A 220 -17.57 8.33 -3.32
N ASP A 221 -18.11 7.17 -3.63
CA ASP A 221 -19.02 6.45 -2.76
C ASP A 221 -18.18 5.64 -1.78
N ARG A 222 -18.38 5.88 -0.50
CA ARG A 222 -17.57 5.29 0.57
C ARG A 222 -17.74 3.77 0.67
N ASP A 223 -18.94 3.26 0.42
CA ASP A 223 -19.21 1.83 0.47
C ASP A 223 -18.53 1.12 -0.71
N ARG A 224 -18.59 1.71 -1.91
CA ARG A 224 -17.84 1.25 -3.10
C ARG A 224 -16.33 1.31 -2.88
N TYR A 225 -15.84 2.34 -2.20
CA TYR A 225 -14.42 2.50 -1.90
C TYR A 225 -13.91 1.39 -0.97
N VAL A 226 -14.64 1.13 0.12
CA VAL A 226 -14.31 0.04 1.05
C VAL A 226 -14.39 -1.32 0.37
N PHE A 227 -15.41 -1.54 -0.45
CA PHE A 227 -15.54 -2.77 -1.24
C PHE A 227 -14.34 -2.98 -2.17
N ALA A 228 -14.01 -1.94 -2.96
CA ALA A 228 -12.89 -1.93 -3.90
C ALA A 228 -11.55 -2.25 -3.23
N TYR A 229 -11.35 -1.70 -2.03
CA TYR A 229 -10.14 -1.91 -1.25
C TYR A 229 -9.98 -3.36 -0.76
N HIS A 230 -11.08 -3.99 -0.31
CA HIS A 230 -11.04 -5.32 0.30
C HIS A 230 -11.20 -6.47 -0.70
N LEU A 231 -11.69 -6.21 -1.91
CA LEU A 231 -11.87 -7.23 -2.94
C LEU A 231 -10.63 -8.12 -3.21
N PRO A 232 -9.38 -7.59 -3.24
CA PRO A 232 -8.20 -8.42 -3.40
C PRO A 232 -8.07 -9.52 -2.32
N PHE A 233 -8.46 -9.24 -1.08
CA PHE A 233 -8.44 -10.22 0.01
C PHE A 233 -9.43 -11.35 -0.24
N VAL A 234 -10.65 -11.00 -0.68
CA VAL A 234 -11.68 -12.00 -1.05
C VAL A 234 -11.13 -12.94 -2.13
N ARG A 235 -10.46 -12.40 -3.15
CA ARG A 235 -9.86 -13.19 -4.24
C ARG A 235 -8.70 -14.06 -3.78
N ALA A 236 -7.86 -13.56 -2.89
CA ALA A 236 -6.78 -14.35 -2.32
C ALA A 236 -7.33 -15.55 -1.53
N ILE A 237 -8.38 -15.33 -0.72
CA ILE A 237 -9.07 -16.38 0.03
C ILE A 237 -9.71 -17.45 -0.89
N GLU A 238 -10.23 -17.03 -2.04
CA GLU A 238 -10.86 -17.94 -3.01
C GLU A 238 -9.88 -18.80 -3.82
N LEU A 239 -8.60 -18.41 -3.92
CA LEU A 239 -7.62 -19.12 -4.75
C LEU A 239 -6.59 -19.92 -3.95
N GLY A 240 -6.12 -19.40 -2.81
CA GLY A 240 -5.10 -20.10 -2.04
C GLY A 240 -5.66 -21.31 -1.30
N ASP A 241 -4.77 -22.07 -0.68
CA ASP A 241 -5.16 -23.25 0.10
C ASP A 241 -5.93 -22.78 1.34
N ALA A 242 -7.22 -23.11 1.38
CA ALA A 242 -8.13 -22.60 2.38
C ALA A 242 -7.80 -23.09 3.78
N GLY A 243 -7.91 -22.18 4.74
CA GLY A 243 -7.76 -22.45 6.16
C GLY A 243 -8.71 -21.59 7.00
N GLU A 244 -8.69 -21.84 8.30
CA GLU A 244 -9.45 -21.05 9.28
C GLU A 244 -8.69 -20.96 10.59
N ARG A 245 -8.76 -19.79 11.22
CA ARG A 245 -8.27 -19.61 12.58
C ARG A 245 -9.06 -18.53 13.30
N LEU A 246 -9.65 -18.88 14.45
CA LEU A 246 -10.30 -17.92 15.37
C LEU A 246 -11.30 -16.96 14.67
N GLY A 247 -12.17 -17.50 13.82
CA GLY A 247 -13.15 -16.70 13.07
C GLY A 247 -12.56 -15.88 11.91
N ILE A 248 -11.31 -16.14 11.53
CA ILE A 248 -10.65 -15.57 10.36
C ILE A 248 -10.54 -16.66 9.30
N ALA A 249 -11.08 -16.41 8.11
CA ALA A 249 -10.81 -17.23 6.94
C ALA A 249 -9.40 -16.93 6.45
N THR A 250 -8.61 -17.97 6.19
CA THR A 250 -7.24 -17.82 5.71
C THR A 250 -7.03 -18.53 4.39
N ALA A 251 -6.03 -18.08 3.64
CA ALA A 251 -5.53 -18.78 2.48
C ALA A 251 -4.01 -18.72 2.47
N THR A 252 -3.38 -19.88 2.26
CA THR A 252 -1.93 -20.00 2.20
C THR A 252 -1.43 -20.17 0.78
N PHE A 253 -0.29 -19.54 0.48
CA PHE A 253 0.48 -19.70 -0.74
C PHE A 253 1.86 -20.21 -0.34
N ALA A 254 1.95 -21.51 -0.03
CA ALA A 254 3.07 -22.11 0.68
C ALA A 254 4.43 -21.87 -0.01
N ASN A 255 4.48 -21.99 -1.34
CA ASN A 255 5.70 -21.79 -2.13
C ASN A 255 6.25 -20.35 -2.07
N LEU A 256 5.41 -19.39 -1.69
CA LEU A 256 5.80 -17.99 -1.52
C LEU A 256 5.92 -17.61 -0.04
N GLY A 257 5.68 -18.53 0.90
CA GLY A 257 5.73 -18.24 2.33
C GLY A 257 4.71 -17.19 2.77
N LEU A 258 3.52 -17.19 2.16
CA LEU A 258 2.47 -16.18 2.37
C LEU A 258 1.19 -16.79 2.96
N GLU A 259 0.57 -16.06 3.87
CA GLU A 259 -0.78 -16.33 4.38
C GLU A 259 -1.58 -15.03 4.35
N VAL A 260 -2.76 -15.06 3.74
CA VAL A 260 -3.71 -13.96 3.72
C VAL A 260 -4.89 -14.31 4.62
N GLY A 261 -5.35 -13.36 5.43
CA GLY A 261 -6.47 -13.56 6.34
C GLY A 261 -7.53 -12.46 6.20
N LEU A 262 -8.79 -12.85 6.33
CA LEU A 262 -9.94 -11.95 6.36
C LEU A 262 -10.98 -12.46 7.36
N ALA A 263 -11.46 -11.60 8.25
CA ALA A 263 -12.46 -11.93 9.25
C ALA A 263 -13.69 -12.50 8.56
N ARG A 264 -14.19 -13.65 9.03
CA ARG A 264 -15.33 -14.34 8.39
C ARG A 264 -16.56 -13.45 8.23
N PRO A 265 -16.97 -12.65 9.23
CA PRO A 265 -18.12 -11.76 9.07
C PRO A 265 -17.92 -10.74 7.94
N LEU A 266 -16.70 -10.20 7.78
CA LEU A 266 -16.37 -9.27 6.70
C LEU A 266 -16.33 -9.98 5.35
N LEU A 267 -15.73 -11.17 5.26
CA LEU A 267 -15.71 -11.98 4.04
C LEU A 267 -17.13 -12.31 3.55
N GLN A 268 -18.01 -12.72 4.45
CA GLN A 268 -19.41 -13.04 4.12
C GLN A 268 -20.14 -11.80 3.58
N GLN A 269 -19.98 -10.64 4.22
CA GLN A 269 -20.58 -9.40 3.77
C GLN A 269 -20.07 -8.94 2.41
N LEU A 270 -18.76 -9.08 2.15
CA LEU A 270 -18.19 -8.71 0.85
C LEU A 270 -18.72 -9.63 -0.26
N ARG A 271 -18.87 -10.94 0.00
CA ARG A 271 -19.48 -11.87 -0.97
C ARG A 271 -20.94 -11.55 -1.23
N GLU A 272 -21.72 -11.33 -0.17
CA GLU A 272 -23.14 -10.96 -0.31
C GLU A 272 -23.29 -9.64 -1.08
N ALA A 273 -22.45 -8.64 -0.79
CA ALA A 273 -22.46 -7.37 -1.50
C ALA A 273 -22.08 -7.51 -2.98
N GLU A 274 -21.17 -8.43 -3.30
CA GLU A 274 -20.82 -8.77 -4.68
C GLU A 274 -21.95 -9.48 -5.43
N GLU A 275 -22.57 -10.48 -4.79
CA GLU A 275 -23.64 -11.28 -5.38
C GLU A 275 -24.92 -10.46 -5.60
N THR A 276 -25.25 -9.60 -4.65
CA THR A 276 -26.50 -8.82 -4.66
C THR A 276 -26.35 -7.45 -5.31
N GLY A 277 -25.16 -6.83 -5.21
CA GLY A 277 -24.92 -5.43 -5.54
C GLY A 277 -25.28 -4.45 -4.42
N GLN A 278 -25.76 -4.92 -3.26
CA GLN A 278 -26.11 -4.07 -2.11
C GLN A 278 -24.86 -3.70 -1.30
N LEU A 279 -24.32 -2.52 -1.56
CA LEU A 279 -23.15 -1.99 -0.85
C LEU A 279 -23.50 -1.14 0.38
N ARG A 280 -24.76 -0.72 0.53
CA ARG A 280 -25.19 0.27 1.53
C ARG A 280 -24.73 -0.09 2.96
N GLY A 281 -23.99 0.82 3.59
CA GLY A 281 -23.48 0.71 4.96
C GLY A 281 -22.31 -0.26 5.14
N LEU A 282 -21.70 -0.75 4.06
CA LEU A 282 -20.53 -1.63 4.11
C LEU A 282 -19.34 -0.94 4.78
N ALA A 283 -19.14 0.35 4.54
CA ALA A 283 -18.07 1.12 5.14
C ALA A 283 -18.19 1.15 6.68
N GLU A 284 -19.37 1.49 7.20
CA GLU A 284 -19.64 1.53 8.65
C GLU A 284 -19.49 0.15 9.30
N ARG A 285 -19.94 -0.91 8.61
CA ARG A 285 -19.76 -2.30 9.09
C ARG A 285 -18.29 -2.71 9.14
N THR A 286 -17.52 -2.34 8.11
CA THR A 286 -16.09 -2.66 8.04
C THR A 286 -15.30 -1.96 9.15
N ILE A 287 -15.63 -0.70 9.45
CA ILE A 287 -15.06 0.03 10.59
C ILE A 287 -15.34 -0.70 11.91
N ARG A 288 -16.57 -1.19 12.12
CA ARG A 288 -16.92 -1.96 13.33
C ARG A 288 -16.09 -3.24 13.47
N TYR A 289 -15.87 -4.00 12.40
CA TYR A 289 -15.01 -5.19 12.45
C TYR A 289 -13.55 -4.85 12.74
N ARG A 290 -13.09 -3.71 12.25
CA ARG A 290 -11.74 -3.20 12.52
C ARG A 290 -11.53 -2.91 14.01
N ASP A 291 -12.54 -2.35 14.68
CA ASP A 291 -12.48 -1.96 16.08
C ASP A 291 -12.71 -3.14 17.05
N GLN A 292 -13.42 -4.18 16.61
CA GLN A 292 -13.66 -5.38 17.43
C GLN A 292 -12.37 -6.16 17.73
N GLY A 293 -11.40 -6.14 16.79
CA GLY A 293 -10.15 -6.88 16.89
C GLY A 293 -10.34 -8.39 16.86
N PHE A 294 -9.57 -9.10 16.02
CA PHE A 294 -9.61 -10.56 15.95
C PHE A 294 -8.22 -11.11 16.33
N GLY A 295 -8.07 -12.06 17.25
CA GLY A 295 -6.75 -12.66 17.53
C GLY A 295 -6.59 -13.36 18.89
N GLU A 296 -5.44 -14.03 19.06
CA GLU A 296 -4.97 -14.69 20.30
C GLU A 296 -3.89 -13.83 21.00
N ASP A 297 -3.58 -14.14 22.27
CA ASP A 297 -2.59 -13.48 23.12
C ASP A 297 -1.30 -13.10 22.35
N GLY A 298 -0.99 -11.80 22.32
CA GLY A 298 0.19 -11.25 21.65
C GLY A 298 0.04 -10.91 20.16
N GLY A 299 -1.11 -11.17 19.53
CA GLY A 299 -1.32 -10.96 18.09
C GLY A 299 -2.76 -10.63 17.69
N ARG A 300 -3.33 -9.54 18.23
CA ARG A 300 -4.57 -8.95 17.71
C ARG A 300 -4.35 -8.48 16.26
N PHE A 301 -5.10 -9.05 15.33
CA PHE A 301 -5.29 -8.52 13.98
C PHE A 301 -6.23 -7.33 14.06
N VAL A 302 -5.64 -6.14 14.06
CA VAL A 302 -6.35 -4.87 13.94
C VAL A 302 -6.84 -4.75 12.49
N GLY A 303 -8.12 -4.45 12.26
CA GLY A 303 -8.63 -4.23 10.90
C GLY A 303 -9.36 -5.40 10.24
N GLY A 304 -9.48 -6.55 10.90
CA GLY A 304 -10.22 -7.70 10.35
C GLY A 304 -9.59 -8.32 9.10
N ARG A 305 -8.33 -7.98 8.78
CA ARG A 305 -7.54 -8.56 7.69
C ARG A 305 -6.08 -8.66 8.09
N PHE A 306 -5.32 -9.53 7.43
CA PHE A 306 -3.86 -9.57 7.59
C PHE A 306 -3.16 -10.18 6.38
N ILE A 307 -1.86 -9.85 6.25
CA ILE A 307 -0.89 -10.63 5.49
C ILE A 307 0.21 -11.09 6.45
N ARG A 308 0.59 -12.36 6.38
CA ARG A 308 1.74 -12.93 7.11
C ARG A 308 2.72 -13.54 6.12
N THR A 309 3.99 -13.42 6.47
CA THR A 309 5.12 -13.84 5.64
C THR A 309 6.04 -14.75 6.46
N THR A 310 6.79 -15.63 5.80
CA THR A 310 7.89 -16.41 6.41
C THR A 310 9.28 -15.97 5.92
N TRP A 311 9.39 -14.75 5.40
CA TRP A 311 10.58 -14.26 4.69
C TRP A 311 11.75 -13.83 5.58
N ASN A 312 11.72 -14.19 6.87
CA ASN A 312 12.76 -13.80 7.82
C ASN A 312 14.15 -14.22 7.31
N ARG A 313 14.27 -15.46 6.82
CA ARG A 313 15.52 -15.97 6.27
C ARG A 313 15.91 -15.23 4.99
N ASP A 314 14.96 -15.00 4.09
CA ASP A 314 15.21 -14.36 2.79
C ASP A 314 15.68 -12.91 2.96
N LEU A 315 15.09 -12.20 3.94
CA LEU A 315 15.43 -10.81 4.24
C LEU A 315 16.78 -10.68 4.95
N THR A 316 17.24 -11.69 5.70
CA THR A 316 18.54 -11.67 6.38
C THR A 316 19.63 -12.44 5.63
N LEU A 317 19.40 -12.78 4.35
CA LEU A 317 20.46 -13.34 3.51
C LEU A 317 21.61 -12.33 3.38
N ASP A 318 22.82 -12.78 3.62
CA ASP A 318 24.03 -11.99 3.42
C ASP A 318 24.49 -12.12 1.96
N ASP A 319 23.67 -11.57 1.06
CA ASP A 319 23.99 -11.39 -0.36
C ASP A 319 24.10 -9.90 -0.69
N ARG A 320 24.55 -9.11 0.29
CA ARG A 320 24.83 -7.69 0.17
C ARG A 320 26.23 -7.57 -0.45
N ASP A 321 26.39 -6.74 -1.47
CA ASP A 321 27.62 -6.69 -2.30
C ASP A 321 28.93 -6.72 -1.48
N GLY A 322 29.85 -7.59 -1.92
CA GLY A 322 31.29 -7.45 -1.71
C GLY A 322 31.90 -6.52 -2.74
#